data_AF-A0A1M5U741-F1
#
_entry.id   AF-A0A1M5U741-F1
#
_cell.length_a   1.000
_cell.length_b   1.000
_cell.length_c   1.000
_cell.angle_alpha   90.00
_cell.angle_beta   90.00
_cell.angle_gamma   90.00
#
_symmetry.space_group_name_H-M   'P 1'
#
loop_
_entity.id
_entity.type
_entity.pdbx_description
1 polymer ?
#
loop_
_entity_poly.entity_id
_entity_poly.type
_entity_poly.pdbx_seq_one_letter_code
_entity_poly.pdbx_strand_id
1 'polypeptide(L)'
;MNIDEHYLETLKNLHITLKESFDNYLESNIDINSLEYSKALINRMKQYYRTQYDNKEFLEKRYITNGADFFTEQLLFFIKIYLKKNNSDLIAISEKQIIAKRGAIRPDISIWKNNEVVAIIECKTQLGWNRHKWEIDFNEREKKLHKVFKNANAYLVVLTGENWGGFEENDLLGEKYFCLLKDKWITNYETENDIFIAIEKLLSKLK
;
A
#
# COMPACT_ATOMS: atom_id res chain seq x y z
N MET A 1 -16.28 25.15 27.85
CA MET A 1 -15.38 24.25 27.12
C MET A 1 -16.27 23.21 26.46
N ASN A 2 -16.25 23.14 25.13
CA ASN A 2 -17.07 22.16 24.42
C ASN A 2 -16.45 20.77 24.71
N ILE A 3 -17.25 19.82 25.16
CA ILE A 3 -16.79 18.47 25.55
C ILE A 3 -16.07 17.79 24.37
N ASP A 4 -16.42 18.16 23.14
CA ASP A 4 -15.86 17.58 21.92
C ASP A 4 -14.66 18.35 21.35
N GLU A 5 -14.30 19.50 21.92
CA GLU A 5 -13.29 20.41 21.36
C GLU A 5 -11.95 19.71 21.13
N HIS A 6 -11.51 18.93 22.12
CA HIS A 6 -10.25 18.19 22.03
C HIS A 6 -10.28 17.09 20.96
N TYR A 7 -11.40 16.38 20.83
CA TYR A 7 -11.56 15.32 19.84
C TYR A 7 -11.58 15.89 18.42
N LEU A 8 -12.32 16.99 18.20
CA LEU A 8 -12.37 17.68 16.91
C LEU A 8 -11.01 18.25 16.51
N GLU A 9 -10.27 18.83 17.46
CA GLU A 9 -8.91 19.33 17.20
C GLU A 9 -7.95 18.18 16.88
N THR A 10 -8.08 17.02 17.54
CA THR A 10 -7.29 15.82 17.22
C THR A 10 -7.55 15.36 15.79
N LEU A 11 -8.82 15.28 15.37
CA LEU A 11 -9.18 14.91 14.00
C LEU A 11 -8.66 15.91 12.97
N LYS A 12 -8.77 17.21 13.28
CA LYS A 12 -8.23 18.27 12.44
C LYS A 12 -6.72 18.13 12.30
N ASN A 13 -5.99 17.77 13.34
CA ASN A 13 -4.54 17.67 13.28
C ASN A 13 -4.01 16.44 12.52
N LEU A 14 -4.84 15.44 12.19
CA LEU A 14 -4.41 14.25 11.44
C LEU A 14 -3.77 14.61 10.08
N HIS A 15 -4.37 15.53 9.32
CA HIS A 15 -3.82 15.92 8.02
C HIS A 15 -2.51 16.71 8.15
N ILE A 16 -2.39 17.49 9.23
CA ILE A 16 -1.18 18.26 9.54
C ILE A 16 -0.05 17.28 9.86
N THR A 17 -0.29 16.33 10.77
CA THR A 17 0.67 15.29 11.14
C THR A 17 1.09 14.43 9.95
N LEU A 18 0.16 14.09 9.05
CA LEU A 18 0.50 13.35 7.82
C LEU A 18 1.46 14.17 6.94
N LYS A 19 1.19 15.47 6.75
CA LYS A 19 2.02 16.36 5.94
C LYS A 19 3.40 16.58 6.57
N GLU A 20 3.46 16.87 7.87
CA GLU A 20 4.72 17.01 8.61
C GLU A 20 5.54 15.73 8.54
N SER A 21 4.89 14.56 8.68
CA SER A 21 5.58 13.29 8.51
C SER A 21 6.11 13.12 7.09
N PHE A 22 5.38 13.56 6.06
CA PHE A 22 5.85 13.53 4.67
C PHE A 22 7.11 14.37 4.50
N ASP A 23 7.08 15.61 4.96
CA ASP A 23 8.20 16.55 4.86
C ASP A 23 9.42 16.02 5.64
N ASN A 24 9.22 15.49 6.85
CA ASN A 24 10.27 14.84 7.64
C ASN A 24 10.95 13.67 6.89
N TYR A 25 10.19 12.85 6.15
CA TYR A 25 10.78 11.78 5.34
C TYR A 25 11.53 12.30 4.10
N LEU A 26 11.13 13.45 3.54
CA LEU A 26 11.88 14.07 2.45
C LEU A 26 13.24 14.58 2.95
N GLU A 27 13.28 15.14 4.15
CA GLU A 27 14.49 15.69 4.78
C GLU A 27 15.40 14.63 5.42
N SER A 28 14.87 13.44 5.74
CA SER A 28 15.65 12.37 6.36
C SER A 28 16.64 11.70 5.40
N ASN A 29 17.59 10.93 5.93
CA ASN A 29 18.53 10.11 5.15
C ASN A 29 18.00 8.69 4.89
N ILE A 30 16.68 8.51 4.75
CA ILE A 30 16.08 7.20 4.52
C ILE A 30 16.66 6.54 3.25
N ASP A 31 17.20 5.33 3.40
CA ASP A 31 17.92 4.61 2.33
C ASP A 31 17.03 3.54 1.70
N ILE A 32 16.90 3.59 0.37
CA ILE A 32 16.18 2.58 -0.43
C ILE A 32 16.84 1.20 -0.38
N ASN A 33 18.14 1.12 -0.09
CA ASN A 33 18.85 -0.15 0.02
C ASN A 33 18.69 -0.78 1.42
N SER A 34 18.02 -0.09 2.34
CA SER A 34 17.68 -0.57 3.68
C SER A 34 16.23 -1.12 3.73
N LEU A 35 15.76 -1.49 4.93
CA LEU A 35 14.37 -1.90 5.19
C LEU A 35 13.52 -0.78 5.79
N GLU A 36 13.98 0.47 5.77
CA GLU A 36 13.34 1.58 6.47
C GLU A 36 11.93 1.90 5.95
N TYR A 37 11.68 1.83 4.64
CA TYR A 37 10.35 2.05 4.08
C TYR A 37 9.38 0.94 4.48
N SER A 38 9.82 -0.31 4.40
CA SER A 38 9.04 -1.47 4.84
C SER A 38 8.69 -1.38 6.31
N LYS A 39 9.69 -1.10 7.18
CA LYS A 39 9.50 -0.95 8.62
C LYS A 39 8.51 0.16 8.94
N ALA A 40 8.65 1.31 8.28
CA ALA A 40 7.75 2.43 8.48
C ALA A 40 6.30 2.12 8.05
N LEU A 41 6.11 1.53 6.87
CA LEU A 41 4.79 1.10 6.37
C LEU A 41 4.13 0.10 7.30
N ILE A 42 4.86 -0.95 7.69
CA ILE A 42 4.36 -1.99 8.60
C ILE A 42 4.03 -1.39 9.96
N ASN A 43 4.87 -0.52 10.53
CA ASN A 43 4.60 0.11 11.81
C ASN A 43 3.34 0.99 11.79
N ARG A 44 3.10 1.73 10.70
CA ARG A 44 1.85 2.49 10.54
C ARG A 44 0.64 1.58 10.47
N MET A 45 0.71 0.49 9.70
CA MET A 45 -0.37 -0.50 9.65
C MET A 45 -0.60 -1.16 11.01
N LYS A 46 0.46 -1.55 11.72
CA LYS A 46 0.40 -2.12 13.07
C LYS A 46 -0.30 -1.18 14.05
N GLN A 47 0.07 0.11 14.04
CA GLN A 47 -0.56 1.10 14.91
C GLN A 47 -2.04 1.29 14.57
N TYR A 48 -2.38 1.37 13.27
CA TYR A 48 -3.77 1.47 12.83
C TYR A 48 -4.61 0.29 13.34
N TYR A 49 -4.16 -0.95 13.14
CA TYR A 49 -4.90 -2.13 13.58
C TYR A 49 -5.04 -2.20 15.10
N ARG A 50 -4.01 -1.83 15.87
CA ARG A 50 -4.10 -1.71 17.33
C ARG A 50 -5.18 -0.73 17.74
N THR A 51 -5.17 0.49 17.20
CA THR A 51 -6.21 1.49 17.47
C THR A 51 -7.60 0.99 17.06
N GLN A 52 -7.73 0.25 15.94
CA GLN A 52 -9.01 -0.34 15.57
C GLN A 52 -9.48 -1.42 16.55
N TYR A 53 -8.58 -2.23 17.11
CA TYR A 53 -8.91 -3.21 18.13
C TYR A 53 -9.33 -2.55 19.45
N ASP A 54 -8.58 -1.54 19.90
CA ASP A 54 -8.91 -0.76 21.11
C ASP A 54 -10.29 -0.11 20.96
N ASN A 55 -10.56 0.53 19.81
CA ASN A 55 -11.87 1.11 19.50
C ASN A 55 -12.97 0.06 19.43
N LYS A 56 -12.67 -1.14 18.94
CA LYS A 56 -13.64 -2.23 18.86
C LYS A 56 -14.02 -2.72 20.26
N GLU A 57 -13.04 -2.88 21.13
CA GLU A 57 -13.27 -3.25 22.53
C GLU A 57 -14.05 -2.17 23.27
N PHE A 58 -13.59 -0.92 23.22
CA PHE A 58 -14.22 0.21 23.89
C PHE A 58 -15.69 0.43 23.46
N LEU A 59 -15.99 0.25 22.18
CA LEU A 59 -17.33 0.42 21.62
C LEU A 59 -18.14 -0.89 21.56
N GLU A 60 -17.61 -2.00 22.08
CA GLU A 60 -18.23 -3.34 22.01
C GLU A 60 -18.66 -3.76 20.59
N LYS A 61 -17.88 -3.34 19.57
CA LYS A 61 -18.19 -3.62 18.18
C LYS A 61 -17.84 -5.07 17.83
N ARG A 62 -18.60 -5.64 16.89
CA ARG A 62 -18.25 -6.96 16.31
C ARG A 62 -17.11 -6.88 15.30
N TYR A 63 -17.06 -5.82 14.50
CA TYR A 63 -16.13 -5.66 13.38
C TYR A 63 -15.32 -4.37 13.49
N ILE A 64 -14.05 -4.45 13.08
CA ILE A 64 -13.17 -3.29 12.89
C ILE A 64 -13.42 -2.64 11.52
N THR A 65 -12.94 -1.42 11.33
CA THR A 65 -12.92 -0.76 10.02
C THR A 65 -11.98 -1.51 9.07
N ASN A 66 -12.28 -1.52 7.77
CA ASN A 66 -11.45 -2.18 6.77
C ASN A 66 -10.10 -1.47 6.63
N GLY A 67 -8.99 -2.20 6.81
CA GLY A 67 -7.63 -1.68 6.68
C GLY A 67 -7.12 -1.56 5.25
N ALA A 68 -7.87 -2.01 4.24
CA ALA A 68 -7.44 -1.97 2.84
C ALA A 68 -7.21 -0.54 2.32
N ASP A 69 -8.15 0.38 2.58
CA ASP A 69 -8.02 1.77 2.12
C ASP A 69 -6.84 2.47 2.82
N PHE A 70 -6.70 2.22 4.13
CA PHE A 70 -5.56 2.75 4.89
C PHE A 70 -4.22 2.17 4.38
N PHE A 71 -4.17 0.89 4.02
CA PHE A 71 -2.98 0.28 3.43
C PHE A 71 -2.60 0.92 2.08
N THR A 72 -3.58 1.11 1.20
CA THR A 72 -3.39 1.81 -0.08
C THR A 72 -2.87 3.23 0.14
N GLU A 73 -3.44 3.97 1.10
CA GLU A 73 -2.99 5.32 1.45
C GLU A 73 -1.53 5.34 1.93
N GLN A 74 -1.17 4.45 2.86
CA GLN A 74 0.19 4.39 3.39
C GLN A 74 1.20 3.94 2.33
N LEU A 75 0.84 3.00 1.47
CA LEU A 75 1.71 2.61 0.36
C LEU A 75 1.91 3.78 -0.63
N LEU A 76 0.84 4.48 -0.99
CA LEU A 76 0.92 5.68 -1.84
C LEU A 76 1.81 6.75 -1.22
N PHE A 77 1.70 6.97 0.10
CA PHE A 77 2.51 7.91 0.85
C PHE A 77 4.01 7.62 0.67
N PHE A 78 4.45 6.37 0.87
CA PHE A 78 5.85 6.00 0.73
C PHE A 78 6.33 5.99 -0.72
N ILE A 79 5.48 5.63 -1.68
CA ILE A 79 5.80 5.77 -3.11
C ILE A 79 6.05 7.25 -3.45
N LYS A 80 5.21 8.17 -2.98
CA LYS A 80 5.38 9.61 -3.22
C LYS A 80 6.69 10.14 -2.63
N ILE A 81 7.07 9.70 -1.43
CA ILE A 81 8.37 10.04 -0.83
C ILE A 81 9.49 9.53 -1.74
N TYR A 82 9.47 8.25 -2.10
CA TYR A 82 10.50 7.64 -2.92
C TYR A 82 10.68 8.37 -4.26
N LEU A 83 9.60 8.65 -4.98
CA LEU A 83 9.65 9.36 -6.27
C LEU A 83 10.23 10.78 -6.10
N LYS A 84 9.82 11.51 -5.06
CA LYS A 84 10.35 12.85 -4.77
C LYS A 84 11.83 12.84 -4.43
N LYS A 85 12.27 11.94 -3.54
CA LYS A 85 13.70 11.85 -3.15
C LYS A 85 14.61 11.48 -4.32
N ASN A 86 14.10 10.73 -5.30
CA ASN A 86 14.83 10.37 -6.51
C ASN A 86 14.73 11.40 -7.64
N ASN A 87 14.11 12.57 -7.41
CA ASN A 87 13.84 13.58 -8.45
C ASN A 87 13.16 12.97 -9.69
N SER A 88 12.30 11.97 -9.48
CA SER A 88 11.59 11.29 -10.56
C SER A 88 10.55 12.22 -11.19
N ASP A 89 10.39 12.13 -12.51
CA ASP A 89 9.30 12.79 -13.25
C ASP A 89 7.97 12.00 -13.18
N LEU A 90 7.97 10.87 -12.46
CA LEU A 90 6.80 10.03 -12.26
C LEU A 90 5.85 10.61 -11.20
N ILE A 91 4.55 10.40 -11.41
CA ILE A 91 3.48 10.83 -10.49
C ILE A 91 2.66 9.62 -10.05
N ALA A 92 2.60 9.37 -8.74
CA ALA A 92 1.73 8.36 -8.15
C ALA A 92 0.38 8.94 -7.74
N ILE A 93 -0.72 8.29 -8.13
CA ILE A 93 -2.10 8.71 -7.89
C ILE A 93 -2.96 7.51 -7.51
N SER A 94 -3.73 7.62 -6.43
CA SER A 94 -4.73 6.60 -6.05
C SER A 94 -6.01 6.74 -6.87
N GLU A 95 -6.67 5.61 -7.16
CA GLU A 95 -8.05 5.54 -7.69
C GLU A 95 -8.33 6.37 -8.96
N LYS A 96 -7.30 6.72 -9.73
CA LYS A 96 -7.45 7.42 -11.01
C LYS A 96 -7.73 6.42 -12.12
N GLN A 97 -8.82 6.64 -12.88
CA GLN A 97 -9.07 5.83 -14.08
C GLN A 97 -7.93 6.02 -15.08
N ILE A 98 -7.46 4.93 -15.69
CA ILE A 98 -6.33 5.00 -16.63
C ILE A 98 -6.69 5.73 -17.93
N ILE A 99 -7.99 5.79 -18.27
CA ILE A 99 -8.57 6.59 -19.35
C ILE A 99 -9.95 7.09 -18.92
N ALA A 100 -10.38 8.24 -19.43
CA ALA A 100 -11.70 8.83 -19.17
C ALA A 100 -12.81 8.13 -19.97
N LYS A 101 -13.02 6.83 -19.73
CA LYS A 101 -14.03 6.00 -20.41
C LYS A 101 -14.75 5.10 -19.40
N ARG A 102 -16.07 4.94 -19.58
CA ARG A 102 -16.86 3.99 -18.77
C ARG A 102 -16.29 2.57 -18.92
N GLY A 103 -16.09 1.89 -17.79
CA GLY A 103 -15.53 0.54 -17.74
C GLY A 103 -14.00 0.48 -17.90
N ALA A 104 -13.31 1.62 -17.98
CA ALA A 104 -11.86 1.67 -17.85
C ALA A 104 -11.44 1.19 -16.46
N ILE A 105 -10.28 0.53 -16.40
CA ILE A 105 -9.74 0.10 -15.11
C ILE A 105 -9.41 1.32 -14.24
N ARG A 106 -9.66 1.14 -12.95
CA ARG A 106 -9.28 2.06 -11.87
C ARG A 106 -8.42 1.23 -10.91
N PRO A 107 -7.09 1.28 -11.03
CA PRO A 107 -6.21 0.61 -10.08
C PRO A 107 -6.25 1.32 -8.73
N ASP A 108 -5.83 0.62 -7.68
CA ASP A 108 -5.69 1.22 -6.35
C ASP A 108 -4.65 2.33 -6.39
N ILE A 109 -3.50 2.08 -7.01
CA ILE A 109 -2.48 3.10 -7.30
C ILE A 109 -2.07 3.01 -8.78
N SER A 110 -1.91 4.16 -9.41
CA SER A 110 -1.38 4.31 -10.76
C SER A 110 -0.16 5.22 -10.76
N ILE A 111 0.87 4.83 -11.52
CA ILE A 111 2.11 5.59 -11.72
C ILE A 111 2.10 6.14 -13.14
N TRP A 112 2.29 7.45 -13.25
CA TRP A 112 2.16 8.19 -14.49
C TRP A 112 3.47 8.84 -14.88
N LYS A 113 3.81 8.82 -16.17
CA LYS A 113 4.81 9.69 -16.78
C LYS A 113 4.08 10.55 -17.80
N ASN A 114 3.99 11.85 -17.56
CA ASN A 114 3.12 12.75 -18.33
C ASN A 114 1.66 12.23 -18.34
N ASN A 115 1.13 11.89 -19.52
CA ASN A 115 -0.23 11.38 -19.72
C ASN A 115 -0.29 9.86 -19.93
N GLU A 116 0.82 9.15 -19.72
CA GLU A 116 0.89 7.69 -19.88
C GLU A 116 1.01 6.98 -18.54
N VAL A 117 0.29 5.88 -18.39
CA VAL A 117 0.46 4.99 -17.24
C VAL A 117 1.66 4.11 -17.50
N VAL A 118 2.65 4.15 -16.60
CA VAL A 118 3.86 3.30 -16.67
C VAL A 118 3.77 2.10 -15.72
N ALA A 119 2.98 2.21 -14.66
CA ALA A 119 2.67 1.08 -13.79
C ALA A 119 1.32 1.23 -13.09
N ILE A 120 0.73 0.10 -12.72
CA ILE A 120 -0.37 0.03 -11.75
C ILE A 120 0.03 -0.84 -10.58
N ILE A 121 -0.52 -0.56 -9.41
CA ILE A 121 -0.31 -1.33 -8.19
C ILE A 121 -1.69 -1.62 -7.59
N GLU A 122 -1.99 -2.90 -7.41
CA GLU A 122 -3.18 -3.40 -6.71
C GLU A 122 -2.78 -3.74 -5.27
N CYS A 123 -3.59 -3.33 -4.31
CA CYS A 123 -3.32 -3.44 -2.88
C CYS A 123 -4.31 -4.40 -2.21
N LYS A 124 -3.81 -5.29 -1.36
CA LYS A 124 -4.65 -6.15 -0.51
C LYS A 124 -4.06 -6.24 0.88
N THR A 125 -4.89 -6.31 1.91
CA THR A 125 -4.40 -6.65 3.25
C THR A 125 -4.06 -8.15 3.35
N GLN A 126 -4.84 -8.98 2.69
CA GLN A 126 -4.66 -10.43 2.55
C GLN A 126 -5.40 -10.92 1.28
N LEU A 127 -5.09 -12.11 0.76
CA LEU A 127 -5.75 -12.65 -0.45
C LEU A 127 -7.21 -13.05 -0.23
N GLY A 128 -7.60 -13.29 1.03
CA GLY A 128 -8.98 -13.56 1.43
C GLY A 128 -9.57 -14.85 0.86
N TRP A 129 -10.89 -14.99 0.99
CA TRP A 129 -11.62 -16.22 0.67
C TRP A 129 -11.50 -16.68 -0.79
N ASN A 130 -11.28 -15.75 -1.72
CA ASN A 130 -11.11 -16.05 -3.15
C ASN A 130 -9.62 -16.20 -3.56
N ARG A 131 -8.74 -16.59 -2.63
CA ARG A 131 -7.29 -16.77 -2.86
C ARG A 131 -6.92 -17.70 -4.02
N HIS A 132 -7.82 -18.53 -4.51
CA HIS A 132 -7.51 -19.41 -5.65
C HIS A 132 -7.66 -18.72 -7.01
N LYS A 133 -8.26 -17.51 -7.06
CA LYS A 133 -8.52 -16.78 -8.31
C LYS A 133 -7.82 -15.43 -8.39
N TRP A 134 -7.10 -15.01 -7.36
CA TRP A 134 -6.49 -13.67 -7.33
C TRP A 134 -5.57 -13.45 -8.54
N GLU A 135 -4.81 -14.48 -8.95
CA GLU A 135 -3.85 -14.37 -10.05
C GLU A 135 -4.55 -14.26 -11.40
N ILE A 136 -5.67 -14.96 -11.58
CA ILE A 136 -6.53 -14.83 -12.76
C ILE A 136 -7.07 -13.39 -12.85
N ASP A 137 -7.66 -12.89 -11.75
CA ASP A 137 -8.22 -11.54 -11.69
C ASP A 137 -7.14 -10.47 -11.95
N PHE A 138 -5.95 -10.67 -11.39
CA PHE A 138 -4.80 -9.80 -11.60
C PHE A 138 -4.34 -9.80 -13.06
N ASN A 139 -4.16 -10.98 -13.65
CA ASN A 139 -3.74 -11.12 -15.05
C ASN A 139 -4.78 -10.57 -16.03
N GLU A 140 -6.08 -10.64 -15.70
CA GLU A 140 -7.12 -9.98 -16.48
C GLU A 140 -7.03 -8.45 -16.42
N ARG A 141 -6.71 -7.87 -15.26
CA ARG A 141 -6.43 -6.44 -15.13
C ARG A 141 -5.19 -6.04 -15.91
N GLU A 142 -4.10 -6.80 -15.82
CA GLU A 142 -2.88 -6.56 -16.60
C GLU A 142 -3.16 -6.59 -18.11
N LYS A 143 -3.91 -7.58 -18.60
CA LYS A 143 -4.35 -7.63 -20.02
C LYS A 143 -5.16 -6.39 -20.42
N LYS A 144 -6.03 -5.87 -19.55
CA LYS A 144 -6.79 -4.64 -19.82
C LYS A 144 -5.89 -3.40 -19.84
N LEU A 145 -4.89 -3.35 -18.97
CA LEU A 145 -3.88 -2.29 -18.97
C LEU A 145 -3.09 -2.28 -20.29
N HIS A 146 -2.54 -3.43 -20.71
CA HIS A 146 -1.71 -3.53 -21.92
C HIS A 146 -2.46 -3.25 -23.22
N LYS A 147 -3.79 -3.39 -23.24
CA LYS A 147 -4.62 -2.94 -24.38
C LYS A 147 -4.54 -1.43 -24.62
N VAL A 148 -4.24 -0.65 -23.58
CA VAL A 148 -4.16 0.81 -23.64
C VAL A 148 -2.72 1.29 -23.55
N PHE A 149 -1.95 0.75 -22.59
CA PHE A 149 -0.56 1.11 -22.33
C PHE A 149 0.31 -0.15 -22.40
N LYS A 150 0.80 -0.48 -23.60
CA LYS A 150 1.47 -1.76 -23.90
C LYS A 150 2.70 -2.05 -23.05
N ASN A 151 3.41 -1.00 -22.62
CA ASN A 151 4.66 -1.12 -21.85
C ASN A 151 4.48 -0.92 -20.35
N ALA A 152 3.24 -0.75 -19.89
CA ALA A 152 2.97 -0.50 -18.48
C ALA A 152 3.11 -1.79 -17.65
N ASN A 153 3.66 -1.68 -16.46
CA ASN A 153 3.79 -2.81 -15.54
C ASN A 153 2.56 -2.93 -14.63
N ALA A 154 2.23 -4.15 -14.20
CA ALA A 154 1.24 -4.37 -13.16
C ALA A 154 1.93 -5.05 -11.97
N TYR A 155 1.62 -4.57 -10.76
CA TYR A 155 2.13 -5.11 -9.50
C TYR A 155 0.99 -5.41 -8.54
N LEU A 156 1.13 -6.47 -7.74
CA LEU A 156 0.25 -6.78 -6.62
C LEU A 156 1.03 -6.68 -5.32
N VAL A 157 0.49 -5.92 -4.36
CA VAL A 157 1.08 -5.78 -3.03
C VAL A 157 0.09 -6.27 -1.99
N VAL A 158 0.51 -7.23 -1.18
CA VAL A 158 -0.26 -7.85 -0.11
C VAL A 158 0.43 -7.60 1.22
N LEU A 159 -0.28 -7.02 2.19
CA LEU A 159 0.26 -6.74 3.52
C LEU A 159 0.69 -8.03 4.24
N THR A 160 -0.16 -9.05 4.24
CA THR A 160 0.18 -10.34 4.86
C THR A 160 -0.45 -11.54 4.16
N GLY A 161 0.31 -12.63 4.09
CA GLY A 161 -0.16 -13.95 3.67
C GLY A 161 -0.77 -14.77 4.81
N GLU A 162 -0.80 -14.25 6.05
CA GLU A 162 -1.43 -14.95 7.16
C GLU A 162 -2.91 -15.26 6.86
N ASN A 163 -3.36 -16.47 7.22
CA ASN A 163 -4.70 -17.03 6.99
C ASN A 163 -5.06 -17.29 5.52
N TRP A 164 -4.52 -16.52 4.59
CA TRP A 164 -4.82 -16.59 3.16
C TRP A 164 -3.54 -16.49 2.35
N GLY A 165 -2.67 -17.49 2.50
CA GLY A 165 -1.50 -17.70 1.65
C GLY A 165 -1.89 -17.87 0.17
N GLY A 166 -0.92 -18.20 -0.68
CA GLY A 166 -1.15 -18.31 -2.12
C GLY A 166 -0.04 -17.74 -3.00
N PHE A 167 1.09 -17.38 -2.38
CA PHE A 167 2.32 -16.97 -3.06
C PHE A 167 3.44 -18.02 -2.97
N GLU A 168 3.17 -19.17 -2.36
CA GLU A 168 4.19 -20.19 -2.10
C GLU A 168 4.76 -20.71 -3.43
N GLU A 169 6.08 -20.59 -3.58
CA GLU A 169 6.88 -20.92 -4.78
C GLU A 169 6.42 -20.27 -6.09
N ASN A 170 5.83 -19.06 -6.02
CA ASN A 170 5.56 -18.29 -7.23
C ASN A 170 6.83 -17.57 -7.70
N ASP A 171 7.33 -17.90 -8.89
CA ASP A 171 8.55 -17.31 -9.50
C ASP A 171 8.48 -15.78 -9.68
N LEU A 172 7.28 -15.21 -9.66
CA LEU A 172 7.06 -13.76 -9.78
C LEU A 172 7.02 -13.04 -8.42
N LEU A 173 7.23 -13.76 -7.30
CA LEU A 173 7.30 -13.17 -5.98
C LEU A 173 8.59 -12.33 -5.82
N GLY A 174 8.44 -11.07 -5.40
CA GLY A 174 9.49 -10.05 -5.43
C GLY A 174 9.67 -9.35 -6.78
N GLU A 175 9.00 -9.85 -7.83
CA GLU A 175 9.09 -9.31 -9.19
C GLU A 175 7.80 -8.58 -9.60
N LYS A 176 6.68 -9.30 -9.64
CA LYS A 176 5.33 -8.74 -9.86
C LYS A 176 4.46 -8.77 -8.61
N TYR A 177 4.70 -9.73 -7.73
CA TYR A 177 3.90 -9.95 -6.53
C TYR A 177 4.75 -9.64 -5.30
N PHE A 178 4.20 -8.90 -4.35
CA PHE A 178 4.90 -8.48 -3.14
C PHE A 178 4.03 -8.85 -1.95
N CYS A 179 4.57 -9.64 -1.02
CA CYS A 179 3.90 -10.00 0.22
C CYS A 179 4.78 -9.56 1.39
N LEU A 180 4.35 -8.55 2.13
CA LEU A 180 5.21 -7.88 3.13
C LEU A 180 5.50 -8.81 4.31
N LEU A 181 4.49 -9.51 4.80
CA LEU A 181 4.60 -10.51 5.88
C LEU A 181 4.10 -11.86 5.38
N LYS A 182 4.88 -12.94 5.58
CA LYS A 182 4.53 -14.26 5.05
C LYS A 182 3.34 -14.89 5.78
N ASP A 183 3.44 -14.98 7.09
CA ASP A 183 2.62 -15.84 7.94
C ASP A 183 2.27 -15.20 9.29
N LYS A 184 2.38 -13.87 9.38
CA LYS A 184 2.08 -13.10 10.60
C LYS A 184 1.05 -12.02 10.36
N TRP A 185 0.11 -11.89 11.29
CA TRP A 185 -0.73 -10.69 11.35
C TRP A 185 0.13 -9.48 11.66
N ILE A 186 -0.27 -8.34 11.12
CA ILE A 186 0.49 -7.10 11.24
C ILE A 186 0.70 -6.63 12.69
N THR A 187 -0.21 -6.95 13.61
CA THR A 187 -0.03 -6.60 15.04
C THR A 187 1.03 -7.46 15.73
N ASN A 188 1.38 -8.61 15.14
CA ASN A 188 2.36 -9.58 15.63
C ASN A 188 3.74 -9.39 14.96
N TYR A 189 3.91 -8.36 14.12
CA TYR A 189 5.22 -7.94 13.62
C TYR A 189 6.09 -7.46 14.78
N GLU A 190 7.30 -8.00 14.93
CA GLU A 190 8.23 -7.68 16.02
C GLU A 190 9.55 -7.12 15.51
N THR A 191 10.12 -7.76 14.49
CA THR A 191 11.46 -7.44 13.99
C THR A 191 11.53 -7.43 12.47
N GLU A 192 12.59 -6.86 11.91
CA GLU A 192 12.79 -6.83 10.46
C GLU A 192 12.96 -8.21 9.82
N ASN A 193 13.31 -9.24 10.62
CA ASN A 193 13.35 -10.62 10.16
C ASN A 193 11.96 -11.17 9.78
N ASP A 194 10.88 -10.50 10.22
CA ASP A 194 9.51 -10.86 9.86
C ASP A 194 9.12 -10.36 8.45
N ILE A 195 9.91 -9.46 7.87
CA ILE A 195 9.66 -8.90 6.54
C ILE A 195 10.01 -9.96 5.50
N PHE A 196 9.01 -10.44 4.78
CA PHE A 196 9.18 -11.47 3.76
C PHE A 196 9.64 -10.87 2.43
N ILE A 197 8.82 -10.01 1.83
CA ILE A 197 9.20 -9.25 0.62
C ILE A 197 9.11 -7.76 0.94
N ALA A 198 10.27 -7.14 1.06
CA ALA A 198 10.42 -5.71 1.32
C ALA A 198 9.83 -4.85 0.19
N ILE A 199 9.13 -3.77 0.54
CA ILE A 199 8.51 -2.85 -0.43
C ILE A 199 9.56 -2.08 -1.23
N GLU A 200 10.78 -1.96 -0.73
CA GLU A 200 11.93 -1.39 -1.42
C GLU A 200 12.20 -2.10 -2.75
N LYS A 201 11.95 -3.42 -2.83
CA LYS A 201 12.02 -4.17 -4.09
C LYS A 201 11.02 -3.64 -5.12
N LEU A 202 9.79 -3.29 -4.72
CA LEU A 202 8.81 -2.66 -5.60
C LEU A 202 9.24 -1.25 -5.98
N LEU A 203 9.62 -0.44 -4.99
CA LEU A 203 10.02 0.95 -5.19
C LEU A 203 11.17 1.06 -6.20
N SER A 204 12.18 0.19 -6.11
CA SER A 204 13.31 0.16 -7.05
C SER A 204 12.93 -0.17 -8.50
N LYS A 205 11.73 -0.74 -8.74
CA LYS A 205 11.16 -1.00 -10.07
C LYS A 205 10.37 0.20 -10.62
N LEU A 206 10.13 1.23 -9.82
CA LEU A 206 9.49 2.48 -10.27
C LEU A 206 10.56 3.47 -10.73
N LYS A 207 10.99 3.35 -11.99
CA LYS A 207 12.01 4.22 -12.63
C LYS A 207 11.50 4.78 -13.95
#